data_AF-A0A7T1I1G1-F1
#
_entry.id   AF-A0A7T1I1G1-F1
#
_cell.length_a   1.000
_cell.length_b   1.000
_cell.length_c   1.000
_cell.angle_alpha   90.00
_cell.angle_beta   90.00
_cell.angle_gamma   90.00
#
_symmetry.space_group_name_H-M   'P 1'
#
loop_
_entity.id
_entity.type
_entity.pdbx_description
1 polymer ?
#
loop_
_entity_poly.entity_id
_entity_poly.type
_entity_poly.pdbx_seq_one_letter_code
_entity_poly.pdbx_strand_id
1 'polypeptide(L)'
;MPFTHEQIERLRHRHRGYILTLTTEVLLILLLPLCQSQVWLLSLLLISLAVVLITTVTRYSPLVSTRPLVYGLGGVAIALEGVWHLALSFDPAVGRIVTVPHVIAWLLFFLLALMRKVKTLVREPFVTLAVVMGATSGYLLVGIAGGVMLIALWVLHPGAFAISSLPVLNQHNADAVAMEPALMAASFAILTTVGSGVLRSASVTGQVITVVITIAGQLYIAILIALILGRFHRRPG
;
A
#
# COMPACT_ATOMS: atom_id res chain seq x y z
N MET A 1 -8.19 37.23 -2.22
CA MET A 1 -7.93 37.40 -0.78
C MET A 1 -6.55 36.82 -0.47
N PRO A 2 -5.61 37.58 0.11
CA PRO A 2 -4.31 37.05 0.48
C PRO A 2 -4.46 36.02 1.60
N PHE A 3 -3.77 34.88 1.49
CA PHE A 3 -3.76 33.84 2.51
C PHE A 3 -3.15 34.37 3.81
N THR A 4 -3.75 34.07 4.96
CA THR A 4 -3.14 34.37 6.26
C THR A 4 -1.90 33.50 6.49
N HIS A 5 -0.93 33.98 7.27
CA HIS A 5 0.30 33.23 7.59
C HIS A 5 0.01 31.80 8.11
N GLU A 6 -1.03 31.63 8.93
CA GLU A 6 -1.46 30.31 9.41
C GLU A 6 -1.95 29.38 8.29
N GLN A 7 -2.62 29.91 7.26
CA GLN A 7 -3.07 29.12 6.11
C GLN A 7 -1.87 28.66 5.27
N ILE A 8 -0.86 29.51 5.10
CA ILE A 8 0.37 29.20 4.37
C ILE A 8 1.17 28.11 5.10
N GLU A 9 1.30 28.19 6.42
CA GLU A 9 1.97 27.15 7.21
C GLU A 9 1.24 25.81 7.16
N ARG A 10 -0.10 25.81 7.27
CA ARG A 10 -0.91 24.58 7.14
C ARG A 10 -0.74 23.91 5.77
N LEU A 11 -0.71 24.69 4.69
CA LEU A 11 -0.45 24.19 3.34
C LEU A 11 0.97 23.60 3.22
N ARG A 12 1.99 24.30 3.74
CA ARG A 12 3.39 23.84 3.70
C ARG A 12 3.61 22.55 4.48
N HIS A 13 2.99 22.42 5.65
CA HIS A 13 3.04 21.21 6.47
C HIS A 13 2.41 20.01 5.77
N ARG A 14 1.29 20.23 5.09
CA ARG A 14 0.59 19.18 4.33
C ARG A 14 1.38 18.71 3.11
N HIS A 15 2.03 19.63 2.40
CA HIS A 15 2.94 19.29 1.30
C HIS A 15 4.08 18.37 1.75
N ARG A 16 4.69 18.65 2.91
CA ARG A 16 5.73 17.79 3.49
C ARG A 16 5.22 16.38 3.79
N GLY A 17 3.97 16.27 4.27
CA GLY A 17 3.33 14.97 4.50
C GLY A 17 3.23 14.12 3.23
N TYR A 18 2.81 14.72 2.10
CA TYR A 18 2.70 14.01 0.82
C TYR A 18 4.06 13.58 0.26
N ILE A 19 5.06 14.45 0.36
CA ILE A 19 6.42 14.11 -0.07
C ILE A 19 6.96 12.96 0.78
N LEU A 20 6.77 12.99 2.09
CA LEU A 20 7.26 11.95 2.98
C LEU A 20 6.62 10.58 2.68
N THR A 21 5.29 10.52 2.50
CA THR A 21 4.61 9.26 2.17
C THR A 21 5.06 8.74 0.81
N LEU A 22 5.08 9.61 -0.20
CA LEU A 22 5.48 9.23 -1.56
C LEU A 22 6.92 8.74 -1.59
N THR A 23 7.82 9.43 -0.91
CA THR A 23 9.24 9.04 -0.85
C THR A 23 9.40 7.67 -0.21
N THR A 24 8.64 7.39 0.87
CA THR A 24 8.67 6.09 1.55
C THR A 24 8.13 4.98 0.66
N GLU A 25 7.03 5.22 -0.07
CA GLU A 25 6.44 4.25 -1.00
C GLU A 25 7.33 3.98 -2.21
N VAL A 26 7.94 5.02 -2.80
CA VAL A 26 8.89 4.89 -3.91
C VAL A 26 10.14 4.15 -3.44
N LEU A 27 10.67 4.48 -2.26
CA LEU A 27 11.80 3.79 -1.67
C LEU A 27 11.48 2.31 -1.43
N LEU A 28 10.27 1.98 -0.97
CA LEU A 28 9.84 0.58 -0.84
C LEU A 28 9.94 -0.16 -2.17
N ILE A 29 9.42 0.42 -3.27
CA ILE A 29 9.45 -0.21 -4.59
C ILE A 29 10.88 -0.37 -5.11
N LEU A 30 11.70 0.68 -4.99
CA LEU A 30 13.08 0.66 -5.49
C LEU A 30 13.98 -0.30 -4.71
N LEU A 31 13.68 -0.55 -3.43
CA LEU A 31 14.45 -1.49 -2.61
C LEU A 31 13.93 -2.94 -2.69
N LEU A 32 12.87 -3.25 -3.44
CA LEU A 32 12.38 -4.64 -3.60
C LEU A 32 13.47 -5.64 -4.05
N PRO A 33 14.39 -5.30 -4.97
CA PRO A 33 15.49 -6.21 -5.32
C PRO A 33 16.42 -6.50 -4.13
N LEU A 34 16.63 -5.53 -3.25
CA LEU A 34 17.42 -5.73 -2.02
C LEU A 34 16.65 -6.55 -0.98
N CYS A 35 15.33 -6.37 -0.91
CA CYS A 35 14.47 -7.21 -0.05
C CYS A 35 14.54 -8.69 -0.46
N GLN A 36 14.80 -9.00 -1.73
CA GLN A 36 15.00 -10.38 -2.18
C GLN A 36 16.26 -11.01 -1.56
N SER A 37 17.28 -10.21 -1.24
CA SER A 37 18.47 -10.69 -0.53
C SER A 37 18.30 -10.76 1.00
N GLN A 38 17.42 -9.93 1.55
CA GLN A 38 17.19 -9.79 2.99
C GLN A 38 15.69 -9.89 3.30
N VAL A 39 15.28 -11.08 3.71
CA VAL A 39 13.87 -11.45 3.94
C VAL A 39 13.14 -10.48 4.90
N TRP A 40 13.81 -10.01 5.95
CA TRP A 40 13.25 -9.10 6.96
C TRP A 40 13.07 -7.65 6.47
N LEU A 41 13.70 -7.27 5.37
CA LEU A 41 13.76 -5.88 4.93
C LEU A 41 12.40 -5.38 4.45
N LEU A 42 11.60 -6.23 3.79
CA LEU A 42 10.28 -5.83 3.31
C LEU A 42 9.35 -5.48 4.47
N SER A 43 9.34 -6.27 5.54
CA SER A 43 8.54 -6.00 6.74
C SER A 43 8.99 -4.73 7.46
N LEU A 44 10.29 -4.47 7.54
CA LEU A 44 10.80 -3.20 8.06
C LEU A 44 10.31 -2.01 7.22
N LEU A 45 10.28 -2.15 5.89
CA LEU A 45 9.76 -1.11 4.99
C LEU A 45 8.24 -0.92 5.14
N LEU A 46 7.47 -2.00 5.31
CA LEU A 46 6.04 -1.93 5.57
C LEU A 46 5.74 -1.27 6.93
N ILE A 47 6.46 -1.64 7.98
CA ILE A 47 6.33 -1.01 9.31
C ILE A 47 6.71 0.48 9.22
N SER A 48 7.81 0.81 8.55
CA SER A 48 8.21 2.20 8.30
C SER A 48 7.11 2.98 7.56
N LEU A 49 6.53 2.40 6.51
CA LEU A 49 5.40 2.97 5.79
C LEU A 49 4.19 3.15 6.70
N ALA A 50 3.85 2.19 7.56
CA ALA A 50 2.74 2.30 8.50
C ALA A 50 2.97 3.44 9.49
N VAL A 51 4.17 3.59 10.04
CA VAL A 51 4.52 4.72 10.93
C VAL A 51 4.40 6.06 10.20
N VAL A 52 4.91 6.14 8.96
CA VAL A 52 4.80 7.34 8.12
C VAL A 52 3.34 7.65 7.80
N LEU A 53 2.51 6.65 7.49
CA LEU A 53 1.07 6.84 7.26
C LEU A 53 0.36 7.28 8.53
N ILE A 54 0.61 6.64 9.68
CA ILE A 54 0.03 7.04 10.96
C ILE A 54 0.37 8.51 11.25
N THR A 55 1.64 8.88 11.16
CA THR A 55 2.11 10.25 11.47
C THR A 55 1.54 11.28 10.50
N THR A 56 1.58 11.02 9.19
CA THR A 56 1.09 11.99 8.19
C THR A 56 -0.44 12.09 8.18
N VAL A 57 -1.15 10.97 8.29
CA VAL A 57 -2.62 10.93 8.28
C VAL A 57 -3.22 11.50 9.55
N THR A 58 -2.57 11.39 10.70
CA THR A 58 -3.06 11.96 11.97
C THR A 58 -2.71 13.44 12.12
N ARG A 59 -1.50 13.86 11.71
CA ARG A 59 -1.04 15.26 11.79
C ARG A 59 -1.71 16.14 10.75
N TYR A 60 -1.86 15.68 9.51
CA TYR A 60 -2.26 16.55 8.39
C TYR A 60 -3.70 16.34 7.92
N SER A 61 -4.40 15.28 8.38
CA SER A 61 -5.82 15.14 8.06
C SER A 61 -6.67 15.99 9.02
N PRO A 62 -7.61 16.81 8.51
CA PRO A 62 -8.53 17.59 9.33
C PRO A 62 -9.61 16.73 10.01
N LEU A 63 -9.61 15.41 9.79
CA LEU A 63 -10.59 14.46 10.34
C LEU A 63 -10.17 14.00 11.74
N VAL A 64 -10.34 14.89 12.73
CA VAL A 64 -9.90 14.65 14.12
C VAL A 64 -10.62 13.47 14.79
N SER A 65 -11.92 13.31 14.50
CA SER A 65 -12.78 12.29 15.14
C SER A 65 -12.31 10.83 14.91
N THR A 66 -11.67 10.54 13.77
CA THR A 66 -11.26 9.16 13.47
C THR A 66 -9.80 8.89 13.82
N ARG A 67 -9.07 9.84 14.42
CA ARG A 67 -7.66 9.67 14.85
C ARG A 67 -7.40 8.40 15.68
N PRO A 68 -8.19 8.06 16.72
CA PRO A 68 -7.94 6.84 17.50
C PRO A 68 -8.03 5.58 16.64
N LEU A 69 -8.90 5.59 15.62
CA LEU A 69 -9.06 4.48 14.68
C LEU A 69 -7.78 4.23 13.86
N VAL A 70 -7.06 5.29 13.44
CA VAL A 70 -5.79 5.14 12.70
C VAL A 70 -4.71 4.55 13.58
N TYR A 71 -4.59 5.02 14.82
CA TYR A 71 -3.62 4.49 15.77
C TYR A 71 -3.94 3.04 16.12
N GLY A 72 -5.22 2.72 16.33
CA GLY A 72 -5.68 1.36 16.61
C GLY A 72 -5.38 0.40 15.46
N LEU A 73 -5.88 0.68 14.24
CA LEU A 73 -5.65 -0.22 13.10
C LEU A 73 -4.18 -0.27 12.67
N GLY A 74 -3.47 0.86 12.68
CA GLY A 74 -2.05 0.91 12.34
C GLY A 74 -1.19 0.18 13.37
N GLY A 75 -1.49 0.33 14.66
CA GLY A 75 -0.81 -0.41 15.73
C GLY A 75 -1.08 -1.91 15.66
N VAL A 76 -2.34 -2.31 15.39
CA VAL A 76 -2.72 -3.71 15.18
C VAL A 76 -2.02 -4.31 13.96
N ALA A 77 -1.93 -3.57 12.84
CA ALA A 77 -1.21 -4.03 11.64
C ALA A 77 0.28 -4.26 11.92
N ILE A 78 0.94 -3.31 12.60
CA ILE A 78 2.37 -3.45 12.98
C ILE A 78 2.57 -4.62 13.96
N ALA A 79 1.70 -4.78 14.96
CA ALA A 79 1.80 -5.89 15.91
C ALA A 79 1.61 -7.25 15.21
N LEU A 80 0.62 -7.35 14.31
CA LEU A 80 0.36 -8.56 13.55
C LEU A 80 1.44 -8.86 12.52
N GLU A 81 2.18 -7.87 12.03
CA GLU A 81 3.39 -8.11 11.22
C GLU A 81 4.39 -8.94 12.01
N GLY A 82 4.78 -8.48 13.21
CA GLY A 82 5.74 -9.20 14.05
C GLY A 82 5.25 -10.59 14.47
N VAL A 83 3.97 -10.70 14.87
CA VAL A 83 3.38 -11.98 15.27
C VAL A 83 3.34 -12.97 14.10
N TRP A 84 3.06 -12.50 12.88
CA TRP A 84 2.99 -13.36 11.71
C TRP A 84 4.35 -13.95 11.32
N HIS A 85 5.43 -13.15 11.34
CA HIS A 85 6.79 -13.63 11.11
C HIS A 85 7.25 -14.64 12.15
N LEU A 86 6.96 -14.37 13.43
CA LEU A 86 7.26 -15.31 14.51
C LEU A 86 6.46 -16.60 14.32
N ALA A 87 5.15 -16.51 14.05
CA ALA A 87 4.30 -17.67 13.87
C ALA A 87 4.78 -18.57 12.71
N LEU A 88 5.14 -17.99 11.56
CA LEU A 88 5.68 -18.75 10.43
C LEU A 88 7.03 -19.40 10.72
N SER A 89 7.85 -18.78 11.58
CA SER A 89 9.16 -19.32 11.98
C SER A 89 9.04 -20.50 12.95
N PHE A 90 8.03 -20.51 13.82
CA PHE A 90 7.81 -21.58 14.80
C PHE A 90 7.00 -22.75 14.23
N ASP A 91 5.85 -22.47 13.60
CA ASP A 91 4.96 -23.50 13.05
C ASP A 91 4.18 -22.97 11.82
N PRO A 92 4.42 -23.54 10.62
CA PRO A 92 3.69 -23.18 9.40
C PRO A 92 2.16 -23.27 9.51
N ALA A 93 1.62 -24.17 10.34
CA ALA A 93 0.18 -24.30 10.55
C ALA A 93 -0.41 -23.11 11.29
N VAL A 94 0.27 -22.65 12.34
CA VAL A 94 -0.11 -21.45 13.11
C VAL A 94 0.03 -20.19 12.24
N GLY A 95 1.12 -20.09 11.48
CA GLY A 95 1.33 -18.98 10.55
C GLY A 95 0.20 -18.84 9.52
N ARG A 96 -0.34 -19.95 9.00
CA ARG A 96 -1.49 -19.93 8.09
C ARG A 96 -2.75 -19.36 8.74
N ILE A 97 -3.02 -19.70 10.00
CA ILE A 97 -4.18 -19.17 10.75
C ILE A 97 -4.02 -17.67 11.00
N VAL A 98 -2.81 -17.21 11.35
CA VAL A 98 -2.50 -15.80 11.61
C VAL A 98 -2.49 -14.95 10.33
N THR A 99 -2.29 -15.56 9.16
CA THR A 99 -2.25 -14.86 7.87
C THR A 99 -3.55 -14.10 7.58
N VAL A 100 -4.71 -14.70 7.86
CA VAL A 100 -6.02 -14.08 7.61
C VAL A 100 -6.24 -12.80 8.44
N PRO A 101 -6.11 -12.80 9.78
CA PRO A 101 -6.23 -11.58 10.56
C PRO A 101 -5.15 -10.55 10.21
N HIS A 102 -3.93 -11.00 9.88
CA HIS A 102 -2.84 -10.12 9.43
C HIS A 102 -3.20 -9.35 8.16
N VAL A 103 -3.62 -10.03 7.08
CA VAL A 103 -3.98 -9.35 5.82
C VAL A 103 -5.21 -8.45 5.99
N ILE A 104 -6.20 -8.87 6.79
CA ILE A 104 -7.38 -8.06 7.05
C ILE A 104 -6.99 -6.76 7.78
N ALA A 105 -6.12 -6.82 8.78
CA ALA A 105 -5.67 -5.64 9.51
C ALA A 105 -4.94 -4.65 8.59
N TRP A 106 -4.01 -5.14 7.76
CA TRP A 106 -3.30 -4.33 6.78
C TRP A 106 -4.24 -3.70 5.75
N LEU A 107 -5.17 -4.47 5.19
CA LEU A 107 -6.12 -3.96 4.19
C LEU A 107 -7.06 -2.90 4.79
N LEU A 108 -7.57 -3.11 6.00
CA LEU A 108 -8.41 -2.12 6.67
C LEU A 108 -7.63 -0.84 6.98
N PHE A 109 -6.39 -0.97 7.43
CA PHE A 109 -5.51 0.17 7.69
C PHE A 109 -5.22 0.97 6.40
N PHE A 110 -4.82 0.29 5.31
CA PHE A 110 -4.55 0.92 4.03
C PHE A 110 -5.78 1.53 3.39
N LEU A 111 -6.93 0.86 3.45
CA LEU A 111 -8.19 1.39 2.96
C LEU A 111 -8.56 2.69 3.68
N LEU A 112 -8.42 2.72 5.01
CA LEU A 112 -8.67 3.91 5.80
C LEU A 112 -7.69 5.05 5.47
N ALA A 113 -6.39 4.73 5.34
CA ALA A 113 -5.37 5.70 4.96
C ALA A 113 -5.65 6.27 3.56
N LEU A 114 -6.03 5.43 2.60
CA LEU A 114 -6.41 5.80 1.24
C LEU A 114 -7.65 6.71 1.23
N MET A 115 -8.72 6.31 1.91
CA MET A 115 -9.94 7.11 2.01
C MET A 115 -9.66 8.50 2.59
N ARG A 116 -8.77 8.59 3.58
CA ARG A 116 -8.37 9.87 4.14
C ARG A 116 -7.50 10.68 3.19
N LYS A 117 -6.53 10.06 2.52
CA LYS A 117 -5.73 10.74 1.48
C LYS A 117 -6.65 11.34 0.42
N VAL A 118 -7.62 10.56 -0.10
CA VAL A 118 -8.61 11.02 -1.09
C VAL A 118 -9.49 12.14 -0.54
N LYS A 119 -10.10 12.00 0.64
CA LYS A 119 -10.93 13.06 1.26
C LYS A 119 -10.16 14.35 1.47
N THR A 120 -8.89 14.22 1.87
CA THR A 120 -8.00 15.35 2.09
C THR A 120 -7.73 15.99 0.72
N LEU A 121 -7.34 15.19 -0.28
CA LEU A 121 -7.10 15.65 -1.66
C LEU A 121 -8.29 16.40 -2.25
N VAL A 122 -9.52 15.91 -2.07
CA VAL A 122 -10.79 16.53 -2.53
C VAL A 122 -11.00 17.95 -1.96
N ARG A 123 -10.45 18.26 -0.79
CA ARG A 123 -10.56 19.58 -0.15
C ARG A 123 -9.50 20.59 -0.60
N GLU A 124 -8.51 20.20 -1.41
CA GLU A 124 -7.49 21.13 -1.90
C GLU A 124 -8.06 22.06 -2.98
N PRO A 125 -7.97 23.39 -2.82
CA PRO A 125 -8.55 24.34 -3.76
C PRO A 125 -7.78 24.44 -5.09
N PHE A 126 -6.47 24.13 -5.09
CA PHE A 126 -5.64 24.27 -6.28
C PHE A 126 -4.94 22.96 -6.65
N VAL A 127 -4.75 22.75 -7.96
CA VAL A 127 -3.91 21.67 -8.48
C VAL A 127 -2.45 22.13 -8.36
N THR A 128 -1.80 21.75 -7.27
CA THR A 128 -0.36 21.98 -7.06
C THR A 128 0.43 20.70 -7.27
N LEU A 129 1.75 20.80 -7.45
CA LEU A 129 2.61 19.62 -7.53
C LEU A 129 2.45 18.70 -6.30
N ALA A 130 2.23 19.28 -5.12
CA ALA A 130 2.00 18.50 -3.91
C ALA A 130 0.68 17.71 -3.92
N VAL A 131 -0.36 18.21 -4.58
CA VAL A 131 -1.62 17.47 -4.82
C VAL A 131 -1.34 16.27 -5.73
N VAL A 132 -0.56 16.46 -6.79
CA VAL A 132 -0.15 15.35 -7.68
C VAL A 132 0.64 14.31 -6.89
N MET A 133 1.64 14.72 -6.11
CA MET A 133 2.42 13.80 -5.26
C MET A 133 1.54 13.02 -4.27
N GLY A 134 0.60 13.70 -3.59
CA GLY A 134 -0.33 13.06 -2.67
C GLY A 134 -1.27 12.07 -3.35
N ALA A 135 -1.62 12.34 -4.60
CA ALA A 135 -2.43 11.45 -5.43
C ALA A 135 -1.65 10.24 -5.95
N THR A 136 -0.44 10.45 -6.48
CA THR A 136 0.48 9.37 -6.84
C THR A 136 0.70 8.45 -5.65
N SER A 137 0.88 9.02 -4.46
CA SER A 137 1.04 8.27 -3.23
C SER A 137 -0.19 7.44 -2.85
N GLY A 138 -1.40 7.90 -3.19
CA GLY A 138 -2.60 7.07 -3.03
C GLY A 138 -2.64 5.90 -4.02
N TYR A 139 -2.21 6.11 -5.27
CA TYR A 139 -2.13 5.04 -6.27
C TYR A 139 -1.11 3.96 -5.87
N LEU A 140 0.08 4.36 -5.39
CA LEU A 140 1.08 3.41 -4.93
C LEU A 140 0.58 2.60 -3.73
N LEU A 141 -0.17 3.22 -2.80
CA LEU A 141 -0.77 2.52 -1.67
C LEU A 141 -1.75 1.41 -2.10
N VAL A 142 -2.47 1.57 -3.22
CA VAL A 142 -3.31 0.51 -3.79
C VAL A 142 -2.45 -0.67 -4.26
N GLY A 143 -1.31 -0.41 -4.90
CA GLY A 143 -0.35 -1.45 -5.29
C GLY A 143 0.21 -2.21 -4.10
N ILE A 144 0.59 -1.51 -3.03
CA ILE A 144 1.11 -2.11 -1.79
C ILE A 144 0.04 -2.99 -1.14
N ALA A 145 -1.21 -2.52 -1.07
CA ALA A 145 -2.33 -3.32 -0.57
C ALA A 145 -2.52 -4.60 -1.40
N GLY A 146 -2.42 -4.50 -2.74
CA GLY A 146 -2.43 -5.66 -3.62
C GLY A 146 -1.26 -6.62 -3.38
N GLY A 147 -0.09 -6.10 -3.02
CA GLY A 147 1.08 -6.91 -2.68
C GLY A 147 0.85 -7.74 -1.43
N VAL A 148 0.32 -7.13 -0.37
CA VAL A 148 -0.08 -7.85 0.86
C VAL A 148 -1.14 -8.92 0.56
N MET A 149 -2.09 -8.65 -0.35
CA MET A 149 -3.05 -9.68 -0.78
C MET A 149 -2.38 -10.88 -1.47
N LEU A 150 -1.41 -10.64 -2.35
CA LEU A 150 -0.69 -11.72 -3.04
C LEU A 150 0.19 -12.52 -2.06
N ILE A 151 0.83 -11.85 -1.10
CA ILE A 151 1.58 -12.51 -0.02
C ILE A 151 0.67 -13.42 0.81
N ALA A 152 -0.51 -12.92 1.20
CA ALA A 152 -1.49 -13.72 1.92
C ALA A 152 -1.98 -14.92 1.09
N LEU A 153 -2.25 -14.70 -0.21
CA LEU A 153 -2.65 -15.78 -1.11
C LEU A 153 -1.56 -16.86 -1.22
N TRP A 154 -0.29 -16.49 -1.22
CA TRP A 154 0.82 -17.45 -1.26
C TRP A 154 0.82 -18.39 -0.06
N VAL A 155 0.59 -17.86 1.15
CA VAL A 155 0.55 -18.68 2.37
C VAL A 155 -0.72 -19.54 2.44
N LEU A 156 -1.87 -19.02 1.98
CA LEU A 156 -3.15 -19.73 2.04
C LEU A 156 -3.30 -20.77 0.93
N HIS A 157 -2.92 -20.43 -0.30
CA HIS A 157 -3.10 -21.23 -1.51
C HIS A 157 -1.87 -21.14 -2.43
N PRO A 158 -0.73 -21.75 -2.05
CA PRO A 158 0.50 -21.71 -2.86
C PRO A 158 0.30 -22.31 -4.26
N GLY A 159 -0.65 -23.24 -4.43
CA GLY A 159 -1.01 -23.84 -5.72
C GLY A 159 -1.59 -22.86 -6.75
N ALA A 160 -1.96 -21.64 -6.34
CA ALA A 160 -2.40 -20.57 -7.24
C ALA A 160 -1.26 -19.95 -8.07
N PHE A 161 0.00 -20.18 -7.66
CA PHE A 161 1.16 -19.55 -8.26
C PHE A 161 1.93 -20.51 -9.18
N ALA A 162 2.57 -19.94 -10.21
CA ALA A 162 3.47 -20.66 -11.09
C ALA A 162 4.88 -20.61 -10.50
N ILE A 163 5.33 -21.72 -9.92
CA ILE A 163 6.65 -21.80 -9.25
C ILE A 163 7.79 -21.46 -10.22
N SER A 164 7.63 -21.74 -11.51
CA SER A 164 8.61 -21.45 -12.57
C SER A 164 8.85 -19.96 -12.83
N SER A 165 7.92 -19.08 -12.44
CA SER A 165 8.05 -17.63 -12.59
C SER A 165 8.43 -16.92 -11.27
N LEU A 166 8.62 -17.69 -10.20
CA LEU A 166 9.09 -17.20 -8.92
C LEU A 166 10.61 -17.42 -8.78
N PRO A 167 11.31 -16.61 -7.96
CA PRO A 167 12.74 -16.80 -7.72
C PRO A 167 13.08 -18.20 -7.22
N VAL A 168 14.13 -18.81 -7.76
CA VAL A 168 14.64 -20.11 -7.29
C VAL A 168 15.25 -19.93 -5.90
N LEU A 169 14.66 -20.56 -4.89
CA LEU A 169 15.20 -20.56 -3.54
C LEU A 169 16.45 -21.46 -3.50
N ASN A 170 17.61 -20.88 -3.21
CA ASN A 170 18.74 -21.67 -2.74
C ASN A 170 18.34 -22.32 -1.40
N GLN A 171 18.73 -23.57 -1.18
CA GLN A 171 18.28 -24.48 -0.10
C GLN A 171 18.40 -23.95 1.35
N HIS A 172 18.98 -22.76 1.56
CA HIS A 172 19.05 -22.08 2.86
C HIS A 172 17.86 -21.15 3.16
N ASN A 173 16.98 -20.84 2.19
CA ASN A 173 15.88 -19.88 2.33
C ASN A 173 14.52 -20.48 1.91
N ALA A 174 14.22 -21.72 2.30
CA ALA A 174 12.96 -22.42 1.99
C ALA A 174 11.72 -21.86 2.72
N ASP A 175 11.75 -20.58 3.13
CA ASP A 175 10.72 -19.94 3.92
C ASP A 175 9.69 -19.26 3.02
N ALA A 176 8.41 -19.37 3.40
CA ALA A 176 7.30 -18.73 2.69
C ALA A 176 7.50 -17.21 2.52
N VAL A 177 8.30 -16.60 3.40
CA VAL A 177 8.63 -15.18 3.49
C VAL A 177 9.58 -14.72 2.37
N ALA A 178 10.37 -15.63 1.79
CA ALA A 178 11.33 -15.28 0.73
C ALA A 178 10.67 -14.85 -0.60
N MET A 179 9.39 -15.19 -0.79
CA MET A 179 8.63 -14.85 -2.00
C MET A 179 8.01 -13.45 -1.96
N GLU A 180 7.94 -12.83 -0.79
CA GLU A 180 7.18 -11.59 -0.61
C GLU A 180 7.62 -10.43 -1.52
N PRO A 181 8.93 -10.18 -1.74
CA PRO A 181 9.34 -9.07 -2.60
C PRO A 181 8.90 -9.26 -4.06
N ALA A 182 8.93 -10.51 -4.55
CA ALA A 182 8.48 -10.84 -5.91
C ALA A 182 6.95 -10.69 -6.04
N LEU A 183 6.21 -11.08 -5.01
CA LEU A 183 4.75 -10.92 -4.96
C LEU A 183 4.33 -9.45 -4.84
N MET A 184 5.07 -8.66 -4.05
CA MET A 184 4.90 -7.21 -3.98
C MET A 184 5.20 -6.55 -5.33
N ALA A 185 6.27 -6.93 -6.01
CA ALA A 185 6.56 -6.42 -7.36
C ALA A 185 5.47 -6.82 -8.37
N ALA A 186 4.96 -8.06 -8.28
CA ALA A 186 3.89 -8.55 -9.14
C ALA A 186 2.58 -7.77 -8.98
N SER A 187 2.25 -7.29 -7.76
CA SER A 187 1.04 -6.49 -7.56
C SER A 187 1.11 -5.16 -8.30
N PHE A 188 2.28 -4.52 -8.38
CA PHE A 188 2.47 -3.31 -9.17
C PHE A 188 2.33 -3.58 -10.67
N ALA A 189 2.87 -4.69 -11.16
CA ALA A 189 2.70 -5.06 -12.57
C ALA A 189 1.21 -5.30 -12.93
N ILE A 190 0.43 -5.90 -12.01
CA ILE A 190 -1.02 -6.05 -12.16
C ILE A 190 -1.73 -4.69 -12.09
N LEU A 191 -1.38 -3.84 -11.12
CA LEU A 191 -1.94 -2.50 -10.93
C LEU A 191 -1.76 -1.62 -12.17
N THR A 192 -0.61 -1.71 -12.82
CA THR A 192 -0.26 -0.96 -14.04
C THR A 192 -0.69 -1.66 -15.31
N THR A 193 -1.48 -2.74 -15.24
CA THR A 193 -1.98 -3.51 -16.39
C THR A 193 -0.89 -4.12 -17.29
N VAL A 194 0.36 -4.14 -16.82
CA VAL A 194 1.45 -4.87 -17.47
C VAL A 194 1.19 -6.38 -17.36
N GLY A 195 0.55 -6.79 -16.27
CA GLY A 195 0.29 -8.18 -15.94
C GLY A 195 1.49 -8.82 -15.26
N SER A 196 1.25 -9.99 -14.66
CA SER A 196 2.30 -10.76 -14.00
C SER A 196 2.16 -12.24 -14.33
N GLY A 197 3.29 -12.89 -14.63
CA GLY A 197 3.36 -14.33 -14.87
C GLY A 197 3.36 -15.18 -13.59
N VAL A 198 3.27 -14.57 -12.41
CA VAL A 198 3.38 -15.29 -11.12
C VAL A 198 2.12 -16.10 -10.78
N LEU A 199 0.94 -15.70 -11.27
CA LEU A 199 -0.33 -16.38 -11.01
C LEU A 199 -0.69 -17.32 -12.16
N ARG A 200 -1.20 -18.51 -11.82
CA ARG A 200 -1.70 -19.47 -12.82
C ARG A 200 -3.06 -19.02 -13.34
N SER A 201 -3.24 -19.07 -14.66
CA SER A 201 -4.53 -18.77 -15.31
C SER A 201 -5.68 -19.68 -14.85
N ALA A 202 -5.36 -20.92 -14.44
CA ALA A 202 -6.34 -21.87 -13.93
C ALA A 202 -6.85 -21.58 -12.51
N SER A 203 -6.19 -20.71 -11.74
CA SER A 203 -6.58 -20.40 -10.36
C SER A 203 -7.63 -19.31 -10.31
N VAL A 204 -8.89 -19.68 -10.02
CA VAL A 204 -9.99 -18.71 -9.88
C VAL A 204 -9.68 -17.66 -8.81
N THR A 205 -9.16 -18.06 -7.65
CA THR A 205 -8.79 -17.13 -6.56
C THR A 205 -7.71 -16.15 -7.01
N GLY A 206 -6.70 -16.62 -7.75
CA GLY A 206 -5.66 -15.76 -8.32
C GLY A 206 -6.22 -14.75 -9.33
N GLN A 207 -7.16 -15.18 -10.18
CA GLN A 207 -7.83 -14.30 -11.14
C GLN A 207 -8.67 -13.23 -10.44
N VAL A 208 -9.42 -13.60 -9.40
CA VAL A 208 -10.22 -12.63 -8.62
C VAL A 208 -9.32 -11.56 -7.99
N ILE A 209 -8.19 -11.93 -7.38
CA ILE A 209 -7.25 -10.94 -6.83
C ILE A 209 -6.69 -10.03 -7.93
N THR A 210 -6.29 -10.60 -9.08
CA THR A 210 -5.82 -9.82 -10.24
C THR A 210 -6.85 -8.80 -10.70
N VAL A 211 -8.11 -9.22 -10.83
CA VAL A 211 -9.24 -8.35 -11.21
C VAL A 211 -9.47 -7.25 -10.19
N VAL A 212 -9.46 -7.58 -8.89
CA VAL A 212 -9.64 -6.59 -7.81
C VAL A 212 -8.53 -5.52 -7.85
N ILE A 213 -7.27 -5.93 -7.94
CA ILE A 213 -6.13 -5.00 -8.01
C ILE A 213 -6.24 -4.11 -9.26
N THR A 214 -6.56 -4.71 -10.41
CA THR A 214 -6.68 -3.99 -11.68
C THR A 214 -7.81 -2.97 -11.64
N ILE A 215 -9.02 -3.38 -11.23
CA ILE A 215 -10.19 -2.49 -11.13
C ILE A 215 -9.92 -1.37 -10.13
N ALA A 216 -9.35 -1.68 -8.96
CA ALA A 216 -9.03 -0.66 -7.95
C ALA A 216 -8.04 0.38 -8.49
N GLY A 217 -6.98 -0.06 -9.18
CA GLY A 217 -6.00 0.83 -9.79
C GLY A 217 -6.59 1.73 -10.87
N GLN A 218 -7.36 1.15 -11.79
CA GLN A 218 -7.97 1.89 -12.90
C GLN A 218 -9.03 2.89 -12.41
N LEU A 219 -9.91 2.49 -11.49
CA LEU A 219 -10.89 3.38 -10.90
C LEU A 219 -10.21 4.51 -10.10
N TYR A 220 -9.12 4.22 -9.40
CA TYR A 220 -8.38 5.24 -8.67
C TYR A 220 -7.85 6.34 -9.60
N ILE A 221 -7.17 5.96 -10.69
CA ILE A 221 -6.65 6.91 -11.68
C ILE A 221 -7.79 7.69 -12.35
N ALA A 222 -8.87 7.01 -12.74
CA ALA A 222 -10.00 7.66 -13.39
C ALA A 222 -10.65 8.73 -12.49
N ILE A 223 -10.93 8.38 -11.23
CA ILE A 223 -11.47 9.32 -10.23
C ILE A 223 -10.51 10.49 -10.01
N LEU A 224 -9.20 10.19 -9.92
CA LEU A 224 -8.18 11.22 -9.72
C LEU A 224 -8.16 12.24 -10.87
N ILE A 225 -8.12 11.76 -12.12
CA ILE A 225 -8.11 12.62 -13.30
C ILE A 225 -9.39 13.47 -13.33
N ALA A 226 -10.55 12.86 -13.07
CA ALA A 226 -11.83 13.56 -13.02
C ALA A 226 -11.84 14.67 -11.95
N LEU A 227 -11.31 14.40 -10.75
CA LEU A 227 -11.20 15.40 -9.67
C LEU A 227 -10.27 16.55 -10.03
N ILE A 228 -9.15 16.28 -10.70
CA ILE A 228 -8.20 17.31 -11.13
C ILE A 228 -8.82 18.17 -12.24
N LEU A 229 -9.42 17.54 -13.26
CA LEU A 229 -10.02 18.23 -14.40
C LEU A 229 -11.27 19.04 -14.00
N GLY A 230 -12.08 18.52 -13.08
CA GLY A 230 -13.25 19.23 -12.54
C GLY A 230 -12.89 20.54 -11.82
N ARG A 231 -11.65 20.69 -11.35
CA ARG A 231 -11.17 21.93 -10.72
C ARG A 231 -10.65 22.96 -11.72
N PHE A 232 -10.03 22.51 -12.82
CA PHE A 232 -9.55 23.41 -13.86
C PHE A 232 -10.68 24.24 -14.46
N HIS A 233 -11.86 23.64 -14.66
CA HIS A 233 -13.04 24.31 -15.20
C HIS A 233 -13.71 25.32 -14.26
N ARG A 234 -13.36 25.37 -12.97
CA ARG A 234 -13.94 26.29 -11.97
C ARG A 234 -13.15 27.57 -11.75
N ARG A 235 -12.10 27.84 -12.55
CA ARG A 235 -11.43 29.13 -12.53
C ARG A 235 -12.18 30.09 -13.47
N PRO A 236 -12.88 31.14 -12.96
CA PRO A 236 -13.25 32.25 -13.82
C PRO A 236 -11.94 32.90 -14.29
N GLY A 237 -11.82 33.08 -15.60
CA GLY A 237 -10.74 33.86 -16.22
C GLY A 237 -10.77 35.31 -15.80
#